data_AF-A0A8H8P5Z1-F1
#
_entry.id   AF-A0A8H8P5Z1-F1
#
_cell.length_a   1.000
_cell.length_b   1.000
_cell.length_c   1.000
_cell.angle_alpha   90.00
_cell.angle_beta   90.00
_cell.angle_gamma   90.00
#
_symmetry.space_group_name_H-M   'P 1'
#
loop_
_entity.id
_entity.type
_entity.pdbx_description
1 polymer ?
#
loop_
_entity_poly.entity_id
_entity_poly.type
_entity_poly.pdbx_seq_one_letter_code
_entity_poly.pdbx_strand_id
1 'polypeptide(L)'
;MFEKQVLKPLPLGSGLSVMVVVIAKDRYPEAEHVFVYDNVTTHTKRRDDVANIVKMTLGPSSNIGDVIETCINEEGVEKKIRVRFSDTHFPDGSTQYFYWPGDHPIYGAEATKSLHGQFKGIAQLLLERGTNPAGLKLTCKSPQRYVANTHCCVRQVLSKQPGFIEQQSALEEIAEADGCRLLFLPKFHCELNPIEQCWGCAKRVYR
;
A
#
# COMPACT_ATOMS: atom_id res chain seq x y z
N MET A 1 15.11 -34.95 -23.66
CA MET A 1 15.80 -35.36 -22.42
C MET A 1 15.81 -34.12 -21.53
N PHE A 2 14.86 -33.98 -20.61
CA PHE A 2 14.77 -32.80 -19.73
C PHE A 2 15.69 -33.04 -18.54
N GLU A 3 16.83 -32.35 -18.55
CA GLU A 3 17.82 -32.40 -17.49
C GLU A 3 17.25 -31.71 -16.24
N LYS A 4 17.18 -32.43 -15.12
CA LYS A 4 16.74 -31.87 -13.83
C LYS A 4 17.85 -30.96 -13.31
N GLN A 5 17.73 -29.66 -13.56
CA GLN A 5 18.57 -28.67 -12.86
C GLN A 5 18.13 -28.60 -11.40
N VAL A 6 19.08 -28.85 -10.51
CA VAL A 6 18.93 -28.74 -9.05
C VAL A 6 18.89 -27.26 -8.71
N LEU A 7 17.70 -26.76 -8.40
CA LEU A 7 17.48 -25.38 -7.97
C LEU A 7 18.21 -25.13 -6.63
N LYS A 8 19.01 -24.07 -6.57
CA LYS A 8 19.67 -23.63 -5.32
C LYS A 8 18.60 -23.23 -4.28
N PRO A 9 18.86 -23.45 -2.97
CA PRO A 9 17.90 -23.10 -1.93
C PRO A 9 17.70 -21.58 -1.85
N LEU A 10 16.42 -21.18 -1.84
CA LEU A 10 15.94 -19.80 -1.84
C LEU A 10 16.00 -19.17 -0.44
N PRO A 11 16.09 -17.83 -0.33
CA PRO A 11 15.96 -17.14 0.95
C PRO A 11 14.57 -17.38 1.58
N LEU A 12 14.54 -17.80 2.84
CA LEU A 12 13.30 -17.97 3.59
C LEU A 12 12.58 -16.63 3.73
N GLY A 13 11.34 -16.54 3.20
CA GLY A 13 10.40 -15.44 3.49
C GLY A 13 9.79 -14.74 2.27
N SER A 14 10.25 -15.03 1.05
CA SER A 14 9.76 -14.35 -0.15
C SER A 14 8.53 -15.02 -0.75
N GLY A 15 7.43 -14.27 -0.91
CA GLY A 15 6.17 -14.78 -1.47
C GLY A 15 6.29 -15.35 -2.89
N LEU A 16 5.26 -16.10 -3.33
CA LEU A 16 5.21 -16.81 -4.63
C LEU A 16 5.68 -15.97 -5.82
N SER A 17 5.39 -14.67 -5.86
CA SER A 17 5.81 -13.78 -6.95
C SER A 17 7.33 -13.64 -7.07
N VAL A 18 8.06 -13.63 -5.97
CA VAL A 18 9.54 -13.54 -5.97
C VAL A 18 10.14 -14.82 -6.55
N MET A 19 9.53 -15.97 -6.30
CA MET A 19 10.01 -17.25 -6.85
C MET A 19 9.92 -17.30 -8.38
N VAL A 20 8.87 -16.71 -8.98
CA VAL A 20 8.71 -16.71 -10.44
C VAL A 20 9.77 -15.83 -11.11
N VAL A 21 10.12 -14.70 -10.50
CA VAL A 21 11.17 -13.80 -11.02
C VAL A 21 12.52 -14.52 -11.08
N VAL A 22 12.89 -15.23 -10.00
CA VAL A 22 14.14 -16.01 -9.94
C VAL A 22 14.17 -17.06 -11.04
N ILE A 23 13.08 -17.82 -11.23
CA ILE A 23 13.01 -18.87 -12.24
C ILE A 23 13.10 -18.28 -13.65
N ALA A 24 12.44 -17.15 -13.92
CA ALA A 24 12.46 -16.52 -15.23
C ALA A 24 13.88 -16.07 -15.61
N LYS A 25 14.58 -15.40 -14.70
CA LYS A 25 15.97 -14.94 -14.89
C LYS A 25 16.96 -16.07 -15.07
N ASP A 26 16.82 -17.14 -14.28
CA ASP A 26 17.69 -18.32 -14.39
C ASP A 26 17.54 -19.01 -15.75
N ARG A 27 16.30 -19.08 -16.26
CA ARG A 27 16.00 -19.80 -17.50
C ARG A 27 16.22 -18.99 -18.76
N TYR A 28 16.11 -17.66 -18.69
CA TYR A 28 16.25 -16.75 -19.83
C TYR A 28 17.03 -15.47 -19.44
N PRO A 29 18.33 -15.60 -19.10
CA PRO A 29 19.09 -14.50 -18.49
C PRO A 29 19.30 -13.29 -19.41
N GLU A 30 19.31 -13.51 -20.74
CA GLU A 30 19.51 -12.46 -21.74
C GLU A 30 18.20 -11.79 -22.19
N ALA A 31 17.06 -12.27 -21.68
CA ALA A 31 15.75 -11.75 -22.08
C ALA A 31 15.33 -10.57 -21.20
N GLU A 32 14.59 -9.64 -21.79
CA GLU A 32 13.84 -8.67 -21.01
C GLU A 32 12.67 -9.38 -20.32
N HIS A 33 12.57 -9.26 -19.00
CA HIS A 33 11.49 -9.87 -18.23
C HIS A 33 10.37 -8.87 -17.96
N VAL A 34 9.20 -9.17 -18.52
CA VAL A 34 7.96 -8.41 -18.31
C VAL A 34 6.92 -9.31 -17.64
N PHE A 35 6.49 -8.93 -16.45
CA PHE A 35 5.44 -9.62 -15.71
C PHE A 35 4.11 -8.91 -15.89
N VAL A 36 3.12 -9.65 -16.40
CA VAL A 36 1.77 -9.14 -16.64
C VAL A 36 0.85 -9.65 -15.53
N TYR A 37 0.23 -8.73 -14.81
CA TYR A 37 -0.75 -9.04 -13.77
C TYR A 37 -2.14 -8.60 -14.20
N ASP A 38 -3.11 -9.47 -13.97
CA ASP A 38 -4.51 -9.07 -14.04
C ASP A 38 -4.78 -8.02 -12.94
N ASN A 39 -5.50 -6.96 -13.26
CA ASN A 39 -5.76 -5.84 -12.35
C ASN A 39 -6.92 -6.18 -11.40
N VAL A 40 -6.72 -7.28 -10.68
CA VAL A 40 -7.55 -7.68 -9.56
C VAL A 40 -7.17 -6.80 -8.37
N THR A 41 -8.17 -6.38 -7.59
CA THR A 41 -7.99 -5.53 -6.40
C THR A 41 -7.05 -6.10 -5.34
N THR A 42 -6.63 -7.36 -5.49
CA THR A 42 -5.66 -8.06 -4.63
C THR A 42 -4.22 -7.59 -4.84
N HIS A 43 -3.89 -6.99 -6.00
CA HIS A 43 -2.54 -6.54 -6.31
C HIS A 43 -2.21 -5.13 -5.81
N THR A 44 -3.16 -4.46 -5.15
CA THR A 44 -2.95 -3.13 -4.54
C THR A 44 -2.30 -3.21 -3.15
N LYS A 45 -1.87 -4.40 -2.71
CA LYS A 45 -1.15 -4.55 -1.45
C LYS A 45 0.15 -3.75 -1.53
N ARG A 46 0.33 -2.87 -0.55
CA ARG A 46 1.55 -2.11 -0.32
C ARG A 46 2.34 -2.75 0.82
N ARG A 47 3.58 -2.31 1.03
CA ARG A 47 4.37 -2.67 2.22
C ARG A 47 3.58 -2.31 3.49
N ASP A 48 3.71 -3.10 4.55
CA ASP A 48 2.81 -3.02 5.70
C ASP A 48 2.96 -1.70 6.50
N ASP A 49 4.09 -1.02 6.39
CA ASP A 49 4.36 0.31 6.93
C ASP A 49 3.99 1.46 5.97
N VAL A 50 3.68 1.22 4.69
CA VAL A 50 3.33 2.33 3.77
C VAL A 50 1.99 2.95 4.19
N ALA A 51 1.89 4.28 4.07
CA ALA A 51 0.74 5.04 4.52
C ALA A 51 -0.58 4.51 3.92
N ASN A 52 -1.51 4.10 4.78
CA ASN A 52 -2.84 3.65 4.37
C ASN A 52 -3.90 4.66 4.80
N ILE A 53 -4.29 5.54 3.88
CA ILE A 53 -5.26 6.63 4.11
C ILE A 53 -6.61 6.11 4.64
N VAL A 54 -7.02 4.90 4.24
CA VAL A 54 -8.29 4.28 4.68
C VAL A 54 -8.26 3.97 6.18
N LYS A 55 -7.07 3.75 6.75
CA LYS A 55 -6.87 3.46 8.18
C LYS A 55 -6.45 4.68 8.99
N MET A 56 -6.13 5.80 8.35
CA MET A 56 -5.81 7.06 9.04
C MET A 56 -7.06 7.72 9.65
N THR A 57 -6.86 8.34 10.83
CA THR A 57 -7.87 9.09 11.59
C THR A 57 -7.84 10.58 11.27
N LEU A 58 -8.95 11.28 11.50
CA LEU A 58 -9.03 12.73 11.27
C LEU A 58 -8.12 13.51 12.22
N GLY A 59 -8.16 13.17 13.51
CA GLY A 59 -7.32 13.75 14.57
C GLY A 59 -6.34 12.74 15.16
N PRO A 60 -5.67 13.09 16.27
CA PRO A 60 -4.62 12.29 16.84
C PRO A 60 -5.06 10.91 17.31
N SER A 61 -4.21 9.90 17.15
CA SER A 61 -4.50 8.52 17.55
C SER A 61 -3.22 7.73 17.84
N SER A 62 -3.28 6.85 18.84
CA SER A 62 -2.27 5.82 19.11
C SER A 62 -2.56 4.49 18.39
N ASN A 63 -3.79 4.30 17.90
CA ASN A 63 -4.28 3.03 17.35
C ASN A 63 -4.42 3.09 15.83
N ILE A 64 -3.31 3.34 15.15
CA ILE A 64 -3.22 3.46 13.69
C ILE A 64 -2.08 2.60 13.16
N GLY A 65 -2.20 2.18 11.90
CA GLY A 65 -1.28 1.23 11.29
C GLY A 65 -1.96 -0.07 10.86
N ASP A 66 -1.24 -0.81 10.01
CA ASP A 66 -1.64 -2.14 9.56
C ASP A 66 -1.34 -3.17 10.64
N VAL A 67 -2.27 -4.10 10.83
CA VAL A 67 -2.13 -5.19 11.78
C VAL A 67 -1.25 -6.25 11.13
N ILE A 68 -0.06 -6.44 11.65
CA ILE A 68 0.88 -7.47 11.17
C ILE A 68 0.70 -8.79 11.89
N GLU A 69 0.30 -8.74 13.15
CA GLU A 69 0.21 -9.91 14.01
C GLU A 69 -0.93 -9.72 15.00
N THR A 70 -1.62 -10.81 15.33
CA THR A 70 -2.61 -10.85 16.40
C THR A 70 -2.16 -11.93 17.37
N CYS A 71 -1.73 -11.52 18.55
CA CYS A 71 -1.38 -12.42 19.63
C CYS A 71 -2.54 -12.57 20.60
N ILE A 72 -2.62 -13.72 21.27
CA ILE A 72 -3.61 -13.99 22.32
C ILE A 72 -2.85 -13.96 23.63
N ASN A 73 -3.26 -13.08 24.54
CA ASN A 73 -2.67 -13.01 25.88
C ASN A 73 -3.07 -14.25 26.70
N GLU A 74 -2.41 -14.48 27.84
CA GLU A 74 -2.69 -15.60 28.76
C GLU A 74 -4.17 -15.65 29.21
N GLU A 75 -4.85 -14.52 29.20
CA GLU A 75 -6.28 -14.35 29.54
C GLU A 75 -7.24 -14.63 28.37
N GLY A 76 -6.74 -15.07 27.21
CA GLY A 76 -7.55 -15.30 26.00
C GLY A 76 -7.93 -14.04 25.23
N VAL A 77 -7.38 -12.88 25.60
CA VAL A 77 -7.67 -11.59 24.95
C VAL A 77 -6.78 -11.39 23.72
N GLU A 78 -7.40 -11.12 22.57
CA GLU A 78 -6.70 -10.78 21.33
C GLU A 78 -6.06 -9.39 21.40
N LYS A 79 -4.75 -9.32 21.16
CA LYS A 79 -3.97 -8.10 21.03
C LYS A 79 -3.42 -7.98 19.62
N LYS A 80 -3.78 -6.88 18.94
CA LYS A 80 -3.34 -6.60 17.56
C LYS A 80 -2.07 -5.76 17.57
N ILE A 81 -0.98 -6.33 17.07
CA ILE A 81 0.28 -5.63 16.86
C ILE A 81 0.18 -4.88 15.53
N ARG A 82 0.40 -3.57 15.58
CA ARG A 82 0.30 -2.68 14.43
C ARG A 82 1.65 -2.09 14.08
N VAL A 83 1.97 -2.08 12.78
CA VAL A 83 3.13 -1.36 12.27
C VAL A 83 2.78 0.11 12.09
N ARG A 84 3.65 0.99 12.57
CA ARG A 84 3.52 2.43 12.34
C ARG A 84 3.71 2.75 10.87
N PHE A 85 2.94 3.71 10.36
CA PHE A 85 3.13 4.15 8.99
C PHE A 85 4.49 4.84 8.87
N SER A 86 5.25 4.52 7.82
CA SER A 86 6.46 5.25 7.45
C SER A 86 6.08 6.69 7.11
N ASP A 87 6.96 7.62 7.47
CA ASP A 87 6.81 9.02 7.11
C ASP A 87 6.75 9.20 5.58
N THR A 88 6.16 10.30 5.14
CA THR A 88 6.06 10.66 3.72
C THR A 88 6.92 11.89 3.44
N HIS A 89 6.76 12.48 2.27
CA HIS A 89 7.44 13.71 1.89
C HIS A 89 6.44 14.80 1.48
N PHE A 90 6.86 16.05 1.65
CA PHE A 90 6.23 17.24 1.12
C PHE A 90 6.54 17.39 -0.38
N PRO A 91 5.81 18.26 -1.12
CA PRO A 91 6.08 18.50 -2.54
C PRO A 91 7.51 19.01 -2.85
N ASP A 92 8.20 19.58 -1.87
CA ASP A 92 9.59 20.03 -1.98
C ASP A 92 10.62 18.91 -1.72
N GLY A 93 10.16 17.69 -1.44
CA GLY A 93 10.99 16.52 -1.11
C GLY A 93 11.38 16.41 0.36
N SER A 94 11.07 17.41 1.20
CA SER A 94 11.36 17.34 2.64
C SER A 94 10.46 16.32 3.34
N THR A 95 10.95 15.71 4.42
CA THR A 95 10.20 14.68 5.16
C THR A 95 9.01 15.28 5.90
N GLN A 96 7.81 14.71 5.70
CA GLN A 96 6.65 14.97 6.53
C GLN A 96 6.47 13.83 7.55
N TYR A 97 6.73 14.17 8.81
CA TYR A 97 6.52 13.26 9.93
C TYR A 97 5.03 13.06 10.23
N PHE A 98 4.61 11.79 10.32
CA PHE A 98 3.24 11.40 10.67
C PHE A 98 2.95 11.40 12.16
N TYR A 99 3.99 11.31 12.98
CA TYR A 99 3.88 11.20 14.42
C TYR A 99 4.45 12.43 15.10
N TRP A 100 3.89 12.79 16.25
CA TRP A 100 4.48 13.80 17.10
C TRP A 100 5.80 13.27 17.71
N PRO A 101 6.83 14.11 17.80
CA PRO A 101 8.10 13.72 18.41
C PRO A 101 7.89 13.32 19.89
N GLY A 102 8.82 12.50 20.39
CA GLY A 102 8.80 12.02 21.78
C GLY A 102 8.89 13.13 22.84
N ASP A 103 9.34 14.31 22.44
CA ASP A 103 9.52 15.49 23.32
C ASP A 103 8.53 16.63 22.98
N HIS A 104 7.40 16.32 22.34
CA HIS A 104 6.43 17.32 21.89
C HIS A 104 5.90 18.19 23.06
N PRO A 105 6.05 19.52 23.00
CA PRO A 105 5.63 20.39 24.09
C PRO A 105 4.12 20.27 24.38
N ILE A 106 3.76 20.20 25.66
CA ILE A 106 2.37 20.19 26.10
C ILE A 106 1.93 21.66 26.28
N TYR A 107 1.23 22.24 25.30
CA TYR A 107 0.69 23.60 25.42
C TYR A 107 -0.78 23.66 24.99
N GLY A 108 -1.56 24.51 25.68
CA GLY A 108 -2.97 24.80 25.36
C GLY A 108 -4.01 24.01 26.16
N ALA A 109 -5.29 24.21 25.87
CA ALA A 109 -6.44 23.58 26.55
C ALA A 109 -6.47 22.03 26.42
N GLU A 110 -5.58 21.45 25.61
CA GLU A 110 -5.40 20.01 25.38
C GLU A 110 -4.24 19.42 26.20
N ALA A 111 -3.68 20.19 27.14
CA ALA A 111 -2.60 19.76 28.05
C ALA A 111 -2.93 18.52 28.92
N THR A 112 -4.17 18.05 28.88
CA THR A 112 -4.64 16.81 29.49
C THR A 112 -4.38 15.55 28.65
N LYS A 113 -3.91 15.66 27.41
CA LYS A 113 -3.65 14.50 26.53
C LYS A 113 -2.23 14.55 25.94
N SER A 114 -1.34 13.73 26.48
CA SER A 114 0.02 13.52 25.95
C SER A 114 -0.05 13.06 24.48
N LEU A 115 0.30 13.94 23.55
CA LEU A 115 0.34 13.66 22.10
C LEU A 115 1.63 12.94 21.66
N HIS A 116 2.57 12.75 22.58
CA HIS A 116 3.87 12.12 22.33
C HIS A 116 3.74 10.78 21.60
N GLY A 117 4.41 10.67 20.45
CA GLY A 117 4.41 9.46 19.63
C GLY A 117 3.03 9.07 19.07
N GLN A 118 2.00 9.90 19.22
CA GLN A 118 0.71 9.69 18.55
C GLN A 118 0.80 10.14 17.09
N PHE A 119 0.02 9.49 16.24
CA PHE A 119 -0.21 9.99 14.89
C PHE A 119 -0.91 11.35 14.97
N LYS A 120 -0.51 12.28 14.11
CA LYS A 120 -1.02 13.66 14.11
C LYS A 120 -2.49 13.77 13.69
N GLY A 121 -2.95 12.88 12.80
CA GLY A 121 -4.26 12.99 12.17
C GLY A 121 -4.20 13.69 10.82
N ILE A 122 -5.09 13.31 9.89
CA ILE A 122 -5.13 13.87 8.53
C ILE A 122 -5.32 15.40 8.55
N ALA A 123 -6.10 15.93 9.49
CA ALA A 123 -6.33 17.38 9.57
C ALA A 123 -5.02 18.15 9.78
N GLN A 124 -4.17 17.68 10.70
CA GLN A 124 -2.86 18.28 10.97
C GLN A 124 -1.92 18.13 9.76
N LEU A 125 -1.90 16.95 9.14
CA LEU A 125 -1.07 16.71 7.95
C LEU A 125 -1.44 17.62 6.77
N LEU A 126 -2.72 17.92 6.59
CA LEU A 126 -3.20 18.86 5.57
C LEU A 126 -2.86 20.31 5.91
N LEU A 127 -2.98 20.71 7.17
CA LEU A 127 -2.59 22.05 7.64
C LEU A 127 -1.09 22.31 7.42
N GLU A 128 -0.23 21.34 7.75
CA GLU A 128 1.21 21.42 7.47
C GLU A 128 1.52 21.58 5.98
N ARG A 129 0.63 21.07 5.11
CA ARG A 129 0.71 21.20 3.65
C ARG A 129 0.00 22.44 3.11
N GLY A 130 -0.42 23.37 3.97
CA GLY A 130 -1.11 24.60 3.57
C GLY A 130 -2.55 24.41 3.06
N THR A 131 -3.15 23.24 3.30
CA THR A 131 -4.53 22.94 2.90
C THR A 131 -5.46 23.01 4.11
N ASN A 132 -6.48 23.87 4.06
CA ASN A 132 -7.42 24.00 5.17
C ASN A 132 -8.42 22.81 5.21
N PRO A 133 -8.43 21.96 6.26
CA PRO A 133 -9.36 20.84 6.38
C PRO A 133 -10.73 21.24 6.97
N ALA A 134 -10.95 22.50 7.34
CA ALA A 134 -12.16 22.94 8.01
C ALA A 134 -13.43 22.64 7.19
N GLY A 135 -14.44 22.07 7.85
CA GLY A 135 -15.71 21.70 7.22
C GLY A 135 -15.69 20.38 6.43
N LEU A 136 -14.53 19.75 6.22
CA LEU A 136 -14.42 18.46 5.56
C LEU A 136 -14.58 17.29 6.54
N LYS A 137 -15.31 16.26 6.12
CA LYS A 137 -15.45 15.01 6.87
C LYS A 137 -14.30 14.05 6.56
N LEU A 138 -14.06 13.07 7.43
CA LEU A 138 -13.07 12.00 7.20
C LEU A 138 -13.37 11.21 5.92
N THR A 139 -14.62 10.79 5.75
CA THR A 139 -15.11 10.03 4.60
C THR A 139 -16.40 10.66 4.07
N CYS A 140 -16.58 10.63 2.75
CA CYS A 140 -17.85 10.96 2.10
C CYS A 140 -18.77 9.73 2.05
N LYS A 141 -20.10 9.95 2.07
CA LYS A 141 -21.10 8.87 2.01
C LYS A 141 -21.15 8.14 0.66
N SER A 142 -20.63 8.75 -0.40
CA SER A 142 -20.57 8.16 -1.74
C SER A 142 -19.11 8.12 -2.19
N PRO A 143 -18.47 6.94 -2.26
CA PRO A 143 -17.13 6.78 -2.83
C PRO A 143 -17.11 6.94 -4.36
N GLN A 144 -18.28 6.99 -5.01
CA GLN A 144 -18.45 6.78 -6.46
C GLN A 144 -18.99 7.98 -7.21
N ARG A 145 -19.19 9.13 -6.57
CA ARG A 145 -19.52 10.36 -7.31
C ARG A 145 -18.25 10.86 -7.98
N TYR A 146 -18.11 10.46 -9.23
CA TYR A 146 -17.24 10.96 -10.30
C TYR A 146 -17.53 12.45 -10.59
N VAL A 147 -17.55 13.27 -9.54
CA VAL A 147 -17.62 14.72 -9.70
C VAL A 147 -16.17 15.16 -9.60
N ALA A 148 -15.70 15.87 -10.62
CA ALA A 148 -14.36 16.46 -10.71
C ALA A 148 -14.02 17.43 -9.56
N ASN A 149 -14.86 17.54 -8.53
CA ASN A 149 -14.59 18.26 -7.30
C ASN A 149 -13.61 17.45 -6.42
N THR A 150 -12.37 17.88 -6.48
CA THR A 150 -11.17 17.40 -5.78
C THR A 150 -11.24 17.41 -4.24
N HIS A 151 -12.34 17.85 -3.62
CA HIS A 151 -12.40 18.17 -2.18
C HIS A 151 -13.65 17.63 -1.44
N CYS A 152 -14.07 16.39 -1.69
CA CYS A 152 -15.27 15.86 -1.02
C CYS A 152 -15.07 15.47 0.45
N CYS A 153 -13.86 15.03 0.83
CA CYS A 153 -13.49 14.61 2.18
C CYS A 153 -11.97 14.68 2.35
N VAL A 154 -11.48 14.75 3.59
CA VAL A 154 -10.03 14.93 3.85
C VAL A 154 -9.19 13.77 3.31
N ARG A 155 -9.73 12.53 3.26
CA ARG A 155 -9.04 11.38 2.66
C ARG A 155 -8.82 11.55 1.16
N GLN A 156 -9.80 12.10 0.45
CA GLN A 156 -9.70 12.33 -0.99
C GLN A 156 -8.74 13.48 -1.32
N VAL A 157 -8.68 14.49 -0.45
CA VAL A 157 -7.71 15.58 -0.58
C VAL A 157 -6.30 15.04 -0.37
N LEU A 158 -6.08 14.29 0.71
CA LEU A 158 -4.78 13.72 1.04
C LEU A 158 -4.29 12.71 -0.03
N SER A 159 -5.19 11.87 -0.57
CA SER A 159 -4.81 10.84 -1.56
C SER A 159 -4.28 11.40 -2.87
N LYS A 160 -4.60 12.66 -3.19
CA LYS A 160 -4.13 13.36 -4.39
C LYS A 160 -2.85 14.16 -4.17
N GLN A 161 -2.32 14.20 -2.96
CA GLN A 161 -1.10 14.95 -2.67
C GLN A 161 0.18 14.13 -2.94
N PRO A 162 1.30 14.81 -3.24
CA PRO A 162 2.61 14.15 -3.37
C PRO A 162 2.96 13.33 -2.13
N GLY A 163 3.62 12.19 -2.34
CA GLY A 163 3.89 11.19 -1.30
C GLY A 163 2.75 10.22 -0.98
N PHE A 164 1.54 10.44 -1.51
CA PHE A 164 0.43 9.48 -1.44
C PHE A 164 0.02 8.93 -2.81
N ILE A 165 0.03 9.78 -3.85
CA ILE A 165 -0.33 9.37 -5.21
C ILE A 165 0.73 8.47 -5.86
N GLU A 166 2.00 8.68 -5.53
CA GLU A 166 3.17 7.96 -6.05
C GLU A 166 3.44 6.63 -5.34
N GLN A 167 2.65 6.27 -4.31
CA GLN A 167 2.89 5.07 -3.52
C GLN A 167 2.70 3.80 -4.37
N GLN A 168 3.82 3.16 -4.68
CA GLN A 168 3.91 1.89 -5.37
C GLN A 168 3.29 0.75 -4.55
N SER A 169 2.82 -0.27 -5.25
CA SER A 169 2.45 -1.57 -4.67
C SER A 169 3.71 -2.36 -4.30
N ALA A 170 3.57 -3.30 -3.38
CA ALA A 170 4.67 -4.20 -3.02
C ALA A 170 5.17 -5.01 -4.22
N LEU A 171 4.30 -5.30 -5.20
CA LEU A 171 4.68 -5.99 -6.42
C LEU A 171 5.55 -5.13 -7.33
N GLU A 172 5.24 -3.84 -7.45
CA GLU A 172 6.05 -2.88 -8.21
C GLU A 172 7.43 -2.72 -7.56
N GLU A 173 7.50 -2.54 -6.24
CA GLU A 173 8.78 -2.44 -5.51
C GLU A 173 9.65 -3.68 -5.73
N ILE A 174 9.07 -4.89 -5.64
CA ILE A 174 9.79 -6.14 -5.90
C ILE A 174 10.28 -6.21 -7.34
N ALA A 175 9.40 -5.91 -8.31
CA ALA A 175 9.75 -5.97 -9.73
C ALA A 175 10.88 -5.00 -10.06
N GLU A 176 10.84 -3.77 -9.54
CA GLU A 176 11.86 -2.74 -9.74
C GLU A 176 13.20 -3.13 -9.10
N ALA A 177 13.19 -3.65 -7.87
CA ALA A 177 14.39 -4.17 -7.19
C ALA A 177 15.04 -5.32 -7.98
N ASP A 178 14.22 -6.10 -8.68
CA ASP A 178 14.65 -7.17 -9.57
C ASP A 178 14.91 -6.71 -11.02
N GLY A 179 14.83 -5.43 -11.35
CA GLY A 179 15.03 -4.95 -12.73
C GLY A 179 14.06 -5.54 -13.75
N CYS A 180 12.89 -5.98 -13.31
CA CYS A 180 11.82 -6.52 -14.13
C CYS A 180 10.74 -5.47 -14.37
N ARG A 181 10.08 -5.51 -15.52
CA ARG A 181 8.96 -4.60 -15.82
C ARG A 181 7.65 -5.22 -15.38
N LEU A 182 6.78 -4.41 -14.79
CA LEU A 182 5.44 -4.80 -14.39
C LEU A 182 4.39 -4.14 -15.28
N LEU A 183 3.40 -4.91 -15.73
CA LEU A 183 2.25 -4.40 -16.48
C LEU A 183 0.95 -4.85 -15.81
N PHE A 184 0.08 -3.89 -15.49
CA PHE A 184 -1.28 -4.16 -15.03
C PHE A 184 -2.26 -4.04 -16.19
N LEU A 185 -3.09 -5.05 -16.39
CA LEU A 185 -4.11 -5.03 -17.44
C LEU A 185 -5.27 -4.08 -17.08
N PRO A 186 -5.98 -3.49 -18.06
CA PRO A 186 -7.19 -2.74 -17.78
C PRO A 186 -8.28 -3.63 -17.14
N LYS A 187 -9.00 -3.10 -16.15
CA LYS A 187 -10.13 -3.83 -15.55
C LYS A 187 -11.25 -4.05 -16.56
N PHE A 188 -11.84 -5.24 -16.56
CA PHE A 188 -12.97 -5.64 -17.42
C PHE A 188 -12.65 -5.72 -18.92
N HIS A 189 -11.39 -5.95 -19.27
CA HIS A 189 -10.93 -6.18 -20.64
C HIS A 189 -10.33 -7.57 -20.78
N CYS A 190 -11.15 -8.62 -20.64
CA CYS A 190 -10.69 -10.01 -20.67
C CYS A 190 -10.09 -10.40 -22.03
N GLU A 191 -10.46 -9.70 -23.12
CA GLU A 191 -9.88 -9.84 -24.45
C GLU A 191 -8.38 -9.50 -24.48
N LEU A 192 -7.92 -8.63 -23.58
CA LEU A 192 -6.51 -8.23 -23.45
C LEU A 192 -5.72 -9.11 -22.50
N ASN A 193 -6.36 -10.05 -21.79
CA ASN A 193 -5.71 -10.92 -20.81
C ASN A 193 -5.32 -12.27 -21.44
N PRO A 194 -4.03 -12.54 -21.71
CA PRO A 194 -3.61 -13.77 -22.37
C PRO A 194 -3.99 -15.03 -21.58
N ILE A 195 -4.07 -14.96 -20.24
CA ILE A 195 -4.43 -16.11 -19.41
C ILE A 195 -5.88 -16.55 -19.66
N GLU A 196 -6.78 -15.61 -19.90
CA GLU A 196 -8.19 -15.89 -20.21
C GLU A 196 -8.34 -16.57 -21.56
N GLN A 197 -7.51 -16.19 -22.55
CA GLN A 197 -7.46 -16.87 -23.85
C GLN A 197 -6.97 -18.31 -23.70
N CYS A 198 -5.91 -18.54 -22.91
CA CYS A 198 -5.42 -19.88 -22.60
C CYS A 198 -6.49 -20.74 -21.91
N TRP A 199 -7.18 -20.19 -20.91
CA TRP A 199 -8.27 -20.88 -20.21
C TRP A 199 -9.46 -21.17 -21.11
N GLY A 200 -9.83 -20.24 -22.00
CA GLY A 200 -10.87 -20.44 -23.00
C GLY A 200 -10.55 -21.59 -23.94
N CYS A 201 -9.32 -21.64 -24.46
CA CYS A 201 -8.84 -22.72 -25.31
C CYS A 201 -8.86 -24.07 -24.58
N ALA A 202 -8.29 -24.12 -23.37
CA ALA A 202 -8.25 -25.33 -22.55
C ALA A 202 -9.66 -25.88 -22.24
N LYS A 203 -10.60 -25.00 -21.86
CA LYS A 203 -12.01 -25.37 -21.62
C LYS A 203 -12.70 -25.89 -22.87
N ARG A 204 -12.36 -25.37 -24.05
CA ARG A 204 -12.88 -25.87 -25.33
C ARG A 204 -12.36 -27.26 -25.65
N VAL A 205 -11.06 -27.51 -25.45
CA VAL A 205 -10.43 -28.82 -25.70
C VAL A 205 -10.94 -29.88 -24.71
N TYR A 206 -11.24 -29.47 -23.49
CA TYR A 206 -11.78 -30.36 -22.46
C TYR A 206 -13.22 -30.82 -22.74
N ARG A 207 -13.99 -30.02 -23.49
CA ARG A 207 -15.38 -30.35 -23.87
C ARG A 207 -15.43 -31.20 -25.12
#